data_AF-A0A927S2C6-F1
#
_entry.id   AF-A0A927S2C6-F1
#
_cell.length_a   1.000
_cell.length_b   1.000
_cell.length_c   1.000
_cell.angle_alpha   90.00
_cell.angle_beta   90.00
_cell.angle_gamma   90.00
#
_symmetry.space_group_name_H-M   'P 1'
#
loop_
_entity.id
_entity.type
_entity.pdbx_description
1 polymer ?
#
loop_
_entity_poly.entity_id
_entity_poly.type
_entity_poly.pdbx_seq_one_letter_code
_entity_poly.pdbx_strand_id
1 'polypeptide(L)'
;GPCGPDTEMFIIRDQEPCGPDCSPACSCGRFMEIWNDVFMQYNKNAEGQYVPMEKKNVDTGMGLERTVCTLNGCKSVYETDAFTGILAKISELSGKGYEDDEATTKAFRIVADHLRTATFIMGDPRGVSPSNVDQGYVLRRLIRRAVRYGMGIGMGEGFTCEIAKVIIAQYAEVYPELKQNEAFVLEQFKLEETRFARTLRQGEKEFAKVVSRLGDKTVIDGLDAFHLYDTYGYPIEMTRELASEKGLTVDEKGFADHFAAHQKLSQAGAEQRFKGGLADHSAQTARLHTATHLLQAALRRVLGDEVAQKGSNITAERLRFDFKFGRKVTKEELAQVQALVNEWIAADVPVVMTETTVEAAKAEGAIGLFESKYGELVRMYTMGEYSKEICGGPHASHTGELVSFKIQKEESSSAGVRRIKAVIGADPNA
;
A
#
# COMPACT_ATOMS: atom_id res chain seq x y z
N GLY A 1 -19.98 -18.05 -5.06
CA GLY A 1 -20.74 -17.06 -4.29
C GLY A 1 -22.20 -17.14 -4.66
N PRO A 2 -23.09 -16.61 -3.80
CA PRO A 2 -24.52 -16.50 -4.09
C PRO A 2 -24.78 -15.79 -5.42
N CYS A 3 -25.76 -16.26 -6.18
CA CYS A 3 -26.12 -15.75 -7.51
C CYS A 3 -27.52 -16.24 -7.94
N GLY A 4 -28.03 -15.65 -9.02
CA GLY A 4 -29.33 -15.99 -9.60
C GLY A 4 -29.63 -15.14 -10.83
N PRO A 5 -30.79 -15.36 -11.47
CA PRO A 5 -31.31 -14.43 -12.45
C PRO A 5 -31.70 -13.12 -11.77
N ASP A 6 -31.84 -12.06 -12.56
CA ASP A 6 -32.20 -10.73 -12.10
C ASP A 6 -33.24 -10.05 -13.00
N THR A 7 -33.77 -8.95 -12.50
CA THR A 7 -34.52 -7.96 -13.26
C THR A 7 -33.89 -6.59 -13.05
N GLU A 8 -33.70 -5.85 -14.14
CA GLU A 8 -33.11 -4.50 -14.13
C GLU A 8 -34.16 -3.46 -14.54
N MET A 9 -34.18 -2.33 -13.87
CA MET A 9 -35.13 -1.23 -14.08
C MET A 9 -34.40 -0.03 -14.68
N PHE A 10 -34.90 0.45 -15.82
CA PHE A 10 -34.28 1.52 -16.59
C PHE A 10 -35.20 2.73 -16.73
N ILE A 11 -34.59 3.90 -16.70
CA ILE A 11 -35.21 5.15 -17.13
C ILE A 11 -34.76 5.44 -18.56
N ILE A 12 -35.73 5.72 -19.42
CA ILE A 12 -35.50 6.17 -20.79
C ILE A 12 -35.28 7.68 -20.74
N ARG A 13 -34.06 8.09 -21.08
CA ARG A 13 -33.66 9.50 -21.11
C ARG A 13 -34.05 10.13 -22.43
N ASP A 14 -34.12 11.46 -22.43
CA ASP A 14 -34.38 12.28 -23.61
C ASP A 14 -33.15 12.31 -24.54
N GLN A 15 -32.90 11.19 -25.20
CA GLN A 15 -31.81 10.99 -26.15
C GLN A 15 -32.29 10.07 -27.26
N GLU A 16 -32.09 10.46 -28.52
CA GLU A 16 -32.56 9.71 -29.69
C GLU A 16 -32.05 8.26 -29.70
N PRO A 17 -32.83 7.29 -30.21
CA PRO A 17 -32.39 5.91 -30.33
C PRO A 17 -31.17 5.85 -31.25
N CYS A 18 -30.17 5.05 -30.89
CA CYS A 18 -28.97 4.86 -31.72
C CYS A 18 -29.21 3.95 -32.95
N GLY A 19 -30.45 3.55 -33.20
CA GLY A 19 -30.85 2.64 -34.27
C GLY A 19 -32.20 1.97 -33.99
N PRO A 20 -32.71 1.17 -34.94
CA PRO A 20 -33.98 0.46 -34.79
C PRO A 20 -33.98 -0.57 -33.64
N ASP A 21 -32.82 -1.15 -33.33
CA ASP A 21 -32.64 -2.15 -32.27
C ASP A 21 -32.10 -1.52 -30.96
N CYS A 22 -32.33 -0.23 -30.75
CA CYS A 22 -31.89 0.46 -29.55
C CYS A 22 -32.53 -0.15 -28.30
N SER A 23 -31.69 -0.62 -27.38
CA SER A 23 -32.11 -1.34 -26.17
C SER A 23 -31.22 -0.97 -24.98
N PRO A 24 -31.57 -1.39 -23.75
CA PRO A 24 -30.71 -1.18 -22.58
C PRO A 24 -29.28 -1.73 -22.70
N ALA A 25 -29.05 -2.70 -23.60
CA ALA A 25 -27.72 -3.23 -23.87
C ALA A 25 -26.81 -2.26 -24.67
N CYS A 26 -27.36 -1.17 -25.21
CA CYS A 26 -26.61 -0.18 -25.99
C CYS A 26 -25.87 0.83 -25.09
N SER A 27 -24.65 1.22 -25.47
CA SER A 27 -23.89 2.28 -24.78
C SER A 27 -24.24 3.71 -25.23
N CYS A 28 -25.41 3.91 -25.85
CA CYS A 28 -25.80 5.20 -26.44
C CYS A 28 -26.20 6.27 -25.42
N GLY A 29 -26.38 5.91 -24.15
CA GLY A 29 -26.78 6.83 -23.08
C GLY A 29 -28.30 7.01 -22.90
N ARG A 30 -29.12 6.45 -23.81
CA ARG A 30 -30.58 6.53 -23.75
C ARG A 30 -31.20 5.79 -22.56
N PHE A 31 -30.62 4.67 -22.13
CA PHE A 31 -31.11 3.88 -21.01
C PHE A 31 -30.19 4.07 -19.81
N MET A 32 -30.75 4.50 -18.68
CA MET A 32 -30.04 4.58 -17.41
C MET A 32 -30.69 3.61 -16.43
N GLU A 33 -29.95 2.57 -16.07
CA GLU A 33 -30.35 1.63 -15.01
C GLU A 33 -30.36 2.37 -13.67
N ILE A 34 -31.45 2.28 -12.92
CA ILE A 34 -31.61 2.92 -11.60
C ILE A 34 -31.74 1.91 -10.47
N TRP A 35 -32.15 0.68 -10.78
CA TRP A 35 -32.43 -0.35 -9.78
C TRP A 35 -32.32 -1.75 -10.41
N ASN A 36 -31.84 -2.73 -9.65
CA ASN A 36 -31.92 -4.14 -9.98
C ASN A 36 -32.46 -5.00 -8.80
N ASP A 37 -33.11 -6.12 -9.12
CA ASP A 37 -33.50 -7.17 -8.19
C ASP A 37 -32.89 -8.51 -8.63
N VAL A 38 -31.99 -9.07 -7.83
CA VAL A 38 -31.34 -10.38 -8.05
C VAL A 38 -32.05 -11.44 -7.22
N PHE A 39 -32.60 -12.45 -7.90
CA PHE A 39 -33.30 -13.58 -7.27
C PHE A 39 -32.31 -14.68 -6.91
N MET A 40 -31.59 -14.48 -5.82
CA MET A 40 -30.53 -15.38 -5.34
C MET A 40 -31.09 -16.77 -5.02
N GLN A 41 -30.68 -17.75 -5.83
CA GLN A 41 -31.15 -19.13 -5.71
C GLN A 41 -30.06 -20.18 -5.94
N TYR A 42 -28.85 -19.78 -6.32
CA TYR A 42 -27.70 -20.66 -6.52
C TYR A 42 -26.45 -20.13 -5.81
N ASN A 43 -25.56 -21.01 -5.40
CA ASN A 43 -24.20 -20.69 -5.02
C ASN A 43 -23.25 -21.26 -6.08
N LYS A 44 -22.52 -20.37 -6.77
CA LYS A 44 -21.48 -20.76 -7.71
C LYS A 44 -20.22 -21.23 -6.95
N ASN A 45 -19.84 -22.49 -7.07
CA ASN A 45 -18.64 -23.02 -6.41
C ASN A 45 -17.34 -22.67 -7.19
N ALA A 46 -16.19 -23.06 -6.64
CA ALA A 46 -14.88 -22.80 -7.24
C ALA A 46 -14.68 -23.55 -8.57
N GLU A 47 -15.40 -24.66 -8.76
CA GLU A 47 -15.45 -25.47 -9.96
C GLU A 47 -16.38 -24.87 -11.04
N GLY A 48 -17.05 -23.74 -10.74
CA GLY A 48 -17.94 -23.04 -11.66
C GLY A 48 -19.35 -23.60 -11.76
N GLN A 49 -19.71 -24.60 -10.95
CA GLN A 49 -21.04 -25.20 -10.89
C GLN A 49 -21.99 -24.35 -10.03
N TYR A 50 -23.27 -24.32 -10.42
CA TYR A 50 -24.33 -23.62 -9.71
C TYR A 50 -25.12 -24.60 -8.83
N VAL A 51 -24.86 -24.56 -7.52
CA VAL A 51 -25.54 -25.43 -6.56
C VAL A 51 -26.75 -24.69 -5.98
N PRO A 52 -27.97 -25.27 -5.97
CA PRO A 52 -29.13 -24.63 -5.37
C PRO A 52 -28.88 -24.22 -3.91
N MET A 53 -29.27 -22.99 -3.56
CA MET A 53 -29.16 -22.51 -2.18
C MET A 53 -30.27 -23.10 -1.30
N GLU A 54 -29.93 -23.44 -0.06
CA GLU A 54 -30.90 -23.87 0.95
C GLU A 54 -31.91 -22.75 1.27
N LYS A 55 -31.43 -21.51 1.35
CA LYS A 55 -32.24 -20.30 1.55
C LYS A 55 -32.13 -19.41 0.34
N LYS A 56 -33.27 -19.12 -0.28
CA LYS A 56 -33.39 -18.17 -1.38
C LYS A 56 -33.73 -16.79 -0.84
N ASN A 57 -33.25 -15.74 -1.47
CA ASN A 57 -33.56 -14.35 -1.12
C ASN A 57 -33.64 -13.47 -2.37
N VAL A 58 -34.22 -12.30 -2.22
CA VAL A 58 -34.10 -11.22 -3.19
C VAL A 58 -33.02 -10.28 -2.66
N ASP A 59 -32.01 -10.02 -3.49
CA ASP A 59 -30.99 -9.01 -3.25
C ASP A 59 -31.26 -7.84 -4.18
N THR A 60 -31.49 -6.65 -3.63
CA THR A 60 -32.00 -5.51 -4.38
C THR A 60 -31.06 -4.32 -4.24
N GLY A 61 -30.78 -3.64 -5.34
CA GLY A 61 -29.79 -2.56 -5.41
C GLY A 61 -30.33 -1.34 -6.15
N MET A 62 -30.78 -0.32 -5.42
CA MET A 62 -31.17 0.96 -6.02
C MET A 62 -30.02 1.96 -5.92
N GLY A 63 -29.54 2.45 -7.06
CA GLY A 63 -28.45 3.42 -7.10
C GLY A 63 -28.91 4.81 -6.68
N LEU A 64 -28.67 5.21 -5.43
CA LEU A 64 -29.12 6.50 -4.87
C LEU A 64 -28.74 7.68 -5.76
N GLU A 65 -27.47 7.78 -6.19
CA GLU A 65 -27.01 8.87 -7.05
C GLU A 65 -27.74 8.93 -8.40
N ARG A 66 -28.04 7.77 -9.02
CA ARG A 66 -28.76 7.71 -10.29
C ARG A 66 -30.25 8.04 -10.09
N THR A 67 -30.85 7.61 -8.99
CA THR A 67 -32.22 7.96 -8.63
C THR A 67 -32.36 9.46 -8.40
N VAL A 68 -31.47 10.06 -7.62
CA VAL A 68 -31.45 11.52 -7.37
C VAL A 68 -31.20 12.30 -8.68
N CYS A 69 -30.24 11.86 -9.50
CA CYS A 69 -29.99 12.45 -10.82
C CYS A 69 -31.26 12.44 -11.68
N THR A 70 -31.96 11.30 -11.72
CA THR A 70 -33.19 11.16 -12.50
C THR A 70 -34.30 12.07 -11.98
N LEU A 71 -34.57 12.04 -10.67
CA LEU A 71 -35.66 12.81 -10.05
C LEU A 71 -35.46 14.32 -10.22
N ASN A 72 -34.21 14.78 -10.23
CA ASN A 72 -33.88 16.19 -10.43
C ASN A 72 -33.73 16.58 -11.92
N GLY A 73 -33.88 15.64 -12.85
CA GLY A 73 -33.70 15.91 -14.29
C GLY A 73 -32.27 16.28 -14.68
N CYS A 74 -31.27 15.91 -13.86
CA CYS A 74 -29.86 16.15 -14.13
C CYS A 74 -29.38 15.30 -15.30
N LYS A 75 -28.41 15.80 -16.10
CA LYS A 75 -27.84 15.03 -17.20
C LYS A 75 -26.83 13.99 -16.73
N SER A 76 -26.28 14.18 -15.54
CA SER A 76 -25.28 13.31 -14.95
C SER A 76 -25.33 13.36 -13.43
N VAL A 77 -24.90 12.28 -12.77
CA VAL A 77 -24.79 12.22 -11.30
C VAL A 77 -23.87 13.33 -10.76
N TYR A 78 -22.92 13.80 -11.57
CA TYR A 78 -22.00 14.89 -11.21
C TYR A 78 -22.67 16.26 -11.08
N GLU A 79 -23.89 16.43 -11.59
CA GLU A 79 -24.68 17.66 -11.45
C GLU A 79 -25.51 17.70 -10.16
N THR A 80 -25.50 16.61 -9.37
CA THR A 80 -26.20 16.56 -8.09
C THR A 80 -25.41 17.22 -6.97
N ASP A 81 -26.09 17.52 -5.86
CA ASP A 81 -25.48 18.01 -4.61
C ASP A 81 -24.39 17.06 -4.07
N ALA A 82 -24.44 15.77 -4.41
CA ALA A 82 -23.38 14.81 -4.09
C ALA A 82 -21.99 15.20 -4.64
N PHE A 83 -21.92 15.99 -5.72
CA PHE A 83 -20.67 16.32 -6.42
C PHE A 83 -20.45 17.80 -6.70
N THR A 84 -21.50 18.63 -6.82
CA THR A 84 -21.36 20.04 -7.22
C THR A 84 -20.41 20.85 -6.33
N GLY A 85 -20.44 20.63 -5.00
CA GLY A 85 -19.49 21.27 -4.08
C GLY A 85 -18.04 20.84 -4.31
N ILE A 86 -17.82 19.56 -4.63
CA ILE A 86 -16.51 18.98 -4.95
C ILE A 86 -15.99 19.57 -6.27
N LEU A 87 -16.83 19.62 -7.31
CA LEU A 87 -16.48 20.17 -8.62
C LEU A 87 -16.16 21.67 -8.53
N ALA A 88 -16.91 22.43 -7.73
CA ALA A 88 -16.63 23.84 -7.47
C ALA A 88 -15.24 24.03 -6.85
N LYS A 89 -14.87 23.19 -5.88
CA LYS A 89 -13.52 23.22 -5.30
C LYS A 89 -12.43 22.84 -6.29
N ILE A 90 -12.67 21.85 -7.17
CA ILE A 90 -11.73 21.51 -8.25
C ILE A 90 -11.57 22.70 -9.22
N SER A 91 -12.66 23.38 -9.58
CA SER A 91 -12.62 24.57 -10.44
C SER A 91 -11.79 25.68 -9.82
N GLU A 92 -12.00 25.98 -8.54
CA GLU A 92 -11.22 26.96 -7.78
C GLU A 92 -9.72 26.63 -7.78
N LEU A 93 -9.37 25.37 -7.50
CA LEU A 93 -7.96 24.95 -7.36
C LEU A 93 -7.23 24.81 -8.70
N SER A 94 -7.94 24.50 -9.79
CA SER A 94 -7.37 24.31 -11.13
C SER A 94 -7.40 25.57 -11.99
N GLY A 95 -8.30 26.52 -11.69
CA GLY A 95 -8.59 27.66 -12.56
C GLY A 95 -9.33 27.30 -13.84
N LYS A 96 -9.85 26.07 -13.96
CA LYS A 96 -10.62 25.58 -15.12
C LYS A 96 -12.10 25.42 -14.79
N GLY A 97 -12.96 25.46 -15.80
CA GLY A 97 -14.38 25.15 -15.71
C GLY A 97 -14.67 23.66 -15.91
N TYR A 98 -15.65 23.15 -15.18
CA TYR A 98 -16.27 21.86 -15.50
C TYR A 98 -17.01 22.00 -16.84
N GLU A 99 -16.81 21.05 -17.76
CA GLU A 99 -17.32 21.10 -19.15
C GLU A 99 -16.63 22.09 -20.11
N ASP A 100 -15.46 22.62 -19.75
CA ASP A 100 -14.62 23.40 -20.70
C ASP A 100 -14.23 22.59 -21.94
N ASP A 101 -13.81 21.34 -21.74
CA ASP A 101 -13.49 20.37 -22.77
C ASP A 101 -13.64 18.93 -22.25
N GLU A 102 -13.63 17.94 -23.14
CA GLU A 102 -13.86 16.53 -22.78
C GLU A 102 -12.78 15.99 -21.83
N ALA A 103 -11.51 16.37 -22.02
CA ALA A 103 -10.40 15.91 -21.19
C ALA A 103 -10.46 16.54 -19.80
N THR A 104 -10.75 17.84 -19.71
CA THR A 104 -10.96 18.55 -18.44
C THR A 104 -12.18 17.98 -17.70
N THR A 105 -13.29 17.74 -18.40
CA THR A 105 -14.49 17.11 -17.82
C THR A 105 -14.18 15.73 -17.23
N LYS A 106 -13.46 14.89 -17.99
CA LYS A 106 -13.02 13.57 -17.55
C LYS A 106 -12.14 13.68 -16.30
N ALA A 107 -11.19 14.62 -16.27
CA ALA A 107 -10.33 14.83 -15.11
C ALA A 107 -11.12 15.26 -13.87
N PHE A 108 -12.06 16.20 -13.99
CA PHE A 108 -12.93 16.64 -12.90
C PHE A 108 -13.71 15.46 -12.31
N ARG A 109 -14.35 14.65 -13.18
CA ARG A 109 -15.13 13.47 -12.76
C ARG A 109 -14.28 12.45 -12.03
N ILE A 110 -13.09 12.13 -12.56
CA ILE A 110 -12.17 11.18 -11.93
C ILE A 110 -11.68 11.69 -10.59
N VAL A 111 -11.25 12.96 -10.50
CA VAL A 111 -10.78 13.55 -9.24
C VAL A 111 -11.89 13.55 -8.19
N ALA A 112 -13.08 14.01 -8.55
CA ALA A 112 -14.20 14.13 -7.62
C ALA A 112 -14.62 12.75 -7.08
N ASP A 113 -14.85 11.79 -7.97
CA ASP A 113 -15.27 10.44 -7.62
C ASP A 113 -14.22 9.69 -6.78
N HIS A 114 -12.96 9.72 -7.22
CA HIS A 114 -11.91 8.95 -6.55
C HIS A 114 -11.51 9.56 -5.20
N LEU A 115 -11.51 10.90 -5.06
CA LEU A 115 -11.24 11.53 -3.77
C LEU A 115 -12.43 11.39 -2.82
N ARG A 116 -13.68 11.42 -3.30
CA ARG A 116 -14.87 11.06 -2.48
C ARG A 116 -14.71 9.64 -1.96
N THR A 117 -14.49 8.68 -2.85
CA THR A 117 -14.32 7.26 -2.49
C THR A 117 -13.15 7.07 -1.50
N ALA A 118 -11.99 7.65 -1.77
CA ALA A 118 -10.82 7.53 -0.89
C ALA A 118 -11.04 8.16 0.49
N THR A 119 -11.76 9.29 0.56
CA THR A 119 -12.13 9.95 1.82
C THR A 119 -13.01 9.03 2.66
N PHE A 120 -14.01 8.37 2.06
CA PHE A 120 -14.86 7.42 2.77
C PHE A 120 -14.10 6.18 3.23
N ILE A 121 -13.26 5.58 2.36
CA ILE A 121 -12.46 4.39 2.74
C ILE A 121 -11.53 4.69 3.93
N MET A 122 -10.90 5.87 3.95
CA MET A 122 -9.99 6.26 5.04
C MET A 122 -10.74 6.76 6.29
N GLY A 123 -11.88 7.42 6.12
CA GLY A 123 -12.68 7.96 7.21
C GLY A 123 -13.59 6.94 7.90
N ASP A 124 -13.80 5.77 7.28
CA ASP A 124 -14.49 4.64 7.88
C ASP A 124 -13.82 4.20 9.21
N PRO A 125 -14.57 3.64 10.18
CA PRO A 125 -14.01 3.21 11.47
C PRO A 125 -12.85 2.20 11.35
N ARG A 126 -12.76 1.46 10.24
CA ARG A 126 -11.63 0.55 9.97
C ARG A 126 -10.34 1.27 9.59
N GLY A 127 -10.40 2.53 9.17
CA GLY A 127 -9.23 3.39 8.93
C GLY A 127 -8.22 2.82 7.94
N VAL A 128 -8.68 2.30 6.80
CA VAL A 128 -7.79 1.67 5.80
C VAL A 128 -6.77 2.68 5.30
N SER A 129 -5.47 2.37 5.44
CA SER A 129 -4.37 3.23 4.97
C SER A 129 -3.86 2.81 3.58
N PRO A 130 -3.39 3.75 2.74
CA PRO A 130 -2.77 3.42 1.46
C PRO A 130 -1.55 2.49 1.61
N SER A 131 -1.52 1.36 0.89
CA SER A 131 -0.50 0.32 1.05
C SER A 131 -0.09 -0.30 -0.30
N ASN A 132 0.86 -1.25 -0.29
CA ASN A 132 1.26 -2.02 -1.48
C ASN A 132 0.45 -3.31 -1.68
N VAL A 133 -0.48 -3.64 -0.77
CA VAL A 133 -1.19 -4.92 -0.75
C VAL A 133 -2.67 -4.74 -0.43
N ASP A 134 -3.48 -5.69 -0.87
CA ASP A 134 -4.91 -5.82 -0.53
C ASP A 134 -5.71 -4.52 -0.71
N GLN A 135 -6.56 -4.19 0.26
CA GLN A 135 -7.45 -3.02 0.25
C GLN A 135 -6.65 -1.71 0.20
N GLY A 136 -5.49 -1.67 0.85
CA GLY A 136 -4.62 -0.51 0.84
C GLY A 136 -4.01 -0.23 -0.54
N TYR A 137 -3.78 -1.27 -1.35
CA TYR A 137 -3.35 -1.11 -2.74
C TYR A 137 -4.43 -0.45 -3.60
N VAL A 138 -5.69 -0.88 -3.46
CA VAL A 138 -6.82 -0.30 -4.19
C VAL A 138 -7.00 1.18 -3.83
N LEU A 139 -6.99 1.50 -2.52
CA LEU A 139 -7.06 2.88 -2.04
C LEU A 139 -5.93 3.73 -2.62
N ARG A 140 -4.69 3.24 -2.55
CA ARG A 140 -3.53 3.92 -3.12
C ARG A 140 -3.71 4.19 -4.62
N ARG A 141 -4.21 3.21 -5.37
CA ARG A 141 -4.45 3.35 -6.81
C ARG A 141 -5.46 4.46 -7.11
N LEU A 142 -6.57 4.54 -6.37
CA LEU A 142 -7.57 5.60 -6.51
C LEU A 142 -6.96 6.99 -6.27
N ILE A 143 -6.24 7.14 -5.15
CA ILE A 143 -5.59 8.41 -4.78
C ILE A 143 -4.60 8.83 -5.86
N ARG A 144 -3.70 7.94 -6.28
CA ARG A 144 -2.69 8.27 -7.30
C ARG A 144 -3.32 8.68 -8.62
N ARG A 145 -4.37 7.99 -9.05
CA ARG A 145 -5.09 8.32 -10.29
C ARG A 145 -5.73 9.71 -10.20
N ALA A 146 -6.35 10.04 -9.06
CA ALA A 146 -6.84 11.40 -8.81
C ALA A 146 -5.70 12.43 -8.80
N VAL A 147 -4.57 12.15 -8.13
CA VAL A 147 -3.40 13.03 -8.10
C VAL A 147 -2.89 13.34 -9.50
N ARG A 148 -2.75 12.33 -10.36
CA ARG A 148 -2.32 12.50 -11.74
C ARG A 148 -3.26 13.43 -12.52
N TYR A 149 -4.56 13.11 -12.55
CA TYR A 149 -5.51 13.93 -13.30
C TYR A 149 -5.61 15.34 -12.75
N GLY A 150 -5.55 15.50 -11.44
CA GLY A 150 -5.59 16.79 -10.78
C GLY A 150 -4.39 17.67 -11.11
N MET A 151 -3.17 17.12 -11.04
CA MET A 151 -1.96 17.83 -11.48
C MET A 151 -1.98 18.11 -12.98
N GLY A 152 -2.52 17.19 -13.79
CA GLY A 152 -2.66 17.36 -15.23
C GLY A 152 -3.58 18.51 -15.65
N ILE A 153 -4.56 18.88 -14.81
CA ILE A 153 -5.39 20.08 -15.00
C ILE A 153 -4.85 21.33 -14.28
N GLY A 154 -3.65 21.27 -13.71
CA GLY A 154 -2.96 22.43 -13.14
C GLY A 154 -3.12 22.63 -11.64
N MET A 155 -3.73 21.70 -10.91
CA MET A 155 -3.82 21.82 -9.45
C MET A 155 -2.45 21.65 -8.78
N GLY A 156 -2.13 22.54 -7.84
CA GLY A 156 -0.90 22.51 -7.06
C GLY A 156 -0.91 21.46 -5.94
N GLU A 157 0.27 21.19 -5.36
CA GLU A 157 0.40 20.23 -4.25
C GLU A 157 -0.49 20.62 -3.05
N GLY A 158 -1.16 19.62 -2.47
CA GLY A 158 -2.06 19.75 -1.32
C GLY A 158 -3.54 19.81 -1.69
N PHE A 159 -3.88 19.79 -2.99
CA PHE A 159 -5.26 19.89 -3.45
C PHE A 159 -6.14 18.72 -2.95
N THR A 160 -5.55 17.54 -2.74
CA THR A 160 -6.30 16.37 -2.26
C THR A 160 -6.89 16.60 -0.86
N CYS A 161 -6.14 17.30 0.00
CA CYS A 161 -6.59 17.67 1.34
C CYS A 161 -7.73 18.70 1.30
N GLU A 162 -7.64 19.70 0.42
CA GLU A 162 -8.69 20.72 0.28
C GLU A 162 -10.00 20.13 -0.24
N ILE A 163 -9.93 19.19 -1.19
CA ILE A 163 -11.11 18.48 -1.67
C ILE A 163 -11.67 17.54 -0.59
N ALA A 164 -10.82 16.83 0.14
CA ALA A 164 -11.24 15.96 1.24
C ALA A 164 -12.00 16.72 2.33
N LYS A 165 -11.58 17.95 2.67
CA LYS A 165 -12.30 18.81 3.62
C LYS A 165 -13.72 19.13 3.16
N VAL A 166 -13.92 19.41 1.87
CA VAL A 166 -15.25 19.65 1.29
C VAL A 166 -16.12 18.40 1.43
N ILE A 167 -15.57 17.23 1.09
CA ILE A 167 -16.27 15.95 1.22
C ILE A 167 -16.64 15.68 2.70
N ILE A 168 -15.69 15.81 3.62
CA ILE A 168 -15.94 15.58 5.05
C ILE A 168 -17.02 16.54 5.55
N ALA A 169 -16.95 17.83 5.23
CA ALA A 169 -17.94 18.80 5.65
C ALA A 169 -19.34 18.48 5.12
N GLN A 170 -19.44 18.03 3.87
CA GLN A 170 -20.72 17.67 3.25
C GLN A 170 -21.39 16.45 3.90
N TYR A 171 -20.59 15.49 4.38
CA TYR A 171 -21.11 14.22 4.88
C TYR A 171 -21.07 14.07 6.41
N ALA A 172 -20.41 14.97 7.15
CA ALA A 172 -20.18 14.86 8.60
C ALA A 172 -21.44 14.78 9.45
N GLU A 173 -22.58 15.30 8.99
CA GLU A 173 -23.84 15.20 9.73
C GLU A 173 -24.37 13.75 9.74
N VAL A 174 -24.26 13.06 8.61
CA VAL A 174 -24.76 11.69 8.43
C VAL A 174 -23.71 10.65 8.80
N TYR A 175 -22.43 10.94 8.53
CA TYR A 175 -21.27 10.08 8.77
C TYR A 175 -20.28 10.80 9.70
N PRO A 176 -20.59 10.92 11.01
CA PRO A 176 -19.77 11.66 11.97
C PRO A 176 -18.34 11.12 12.09
N GLU A 177 -18.12 9.83 11.79
CA GLU A 177 -16.80 9.20 11.74
C GLU A 177 -15.85 9.89 10.76
N LEU A 178 -16.35 10.47 9.65
CA LEU A 178 -15.52 11.22 8.71
C LEU A 178 -14.90 12.44 9.36
N LYS A 179 -15.64 13.12 10.24
CA LYS A 179 -15.14 14.26 11.01
C LYS A 179 -14.21 13.81 12.13
N GLN A 180 -14.52 12.71 12.80
CA GLN A 180 -13.67 12.14 13.85
C GLN A 180 -12.30 11.72 13.31
N ASN A 181 -12.28 11.16 12.10
CA ASN A 181 -11.07 10.66 11.44
C ASN A 181 -10.42 11.69 10.49
N GLU A 182 -10.88 12.94 10.47
CA GLU A 182 -10.40 13.97 9.53
C GLU A 182 -8.89 14.13 9.57
N ALA A 183 -8.28 14.22 10.75
CA ALA A 183 -6.84 14.39 10.89
C ALA A 183 -6.05 13.24 10.21
N PHE A 184 -6.51 12.01 10.38
CA PHE A 184 -5.92 10.82 9.76
C PHE A 184 -6.09 10.86 8.23
N VAL A 185 -7.30 11.17 7.74
CA VAL A 185 -7.60 11.27 6.30
C VAL A 185 -6.68 12.30 5.63
N LEU A 186 -6.58 13.49 6.20
CA LEU A 186 -5.74 14.57 5.67
C LEU A 186 -4.25 14.20 5.71
N GLU A 187 -3.79 13.54 6.77
CA GLU A 187 -2.41 13.06 6.85
C GLU A 187 -2.10 12.03 5.75
N GLN A 188 -2.97 11.04 5.54
CA GLN A 188 -2.76 10.01 4.51
C GLN A 188 -2.79 10.59 3.10
N PHE A 189 -3.72 11.50 2.81
CA PHE A 189 -3.75 12.23 1.53
C PHE A 189 -2.46 13.00 1.29
N LYS A 190 -2.02 13.81 2.27
CA LYS A 190 -0.77 14.56 2.18
C LYS A 190 0.43 13.64 1.94
N LEU A 191 0.55 12.56 2.70
CA LEU A 191 1.66 11.61 2.57
C LEU A 191 1.68 10.95 1.19
N GLU A 192 0.54 10.49 0.68
CA GLU A 192 0.48 9.81 -0.61
C GLU A 192 0.65 10.79 -1.77
N GLU A 193 0.05 11.98 -1.71
CA GLU A 193 0.19 13.03 -2.72
C GLU A 193 1.64 13.49 -2.83
N THR A 194 2.29 13.88 -1.72
CA THR A 194 3.69 14.32 -1.75
C THR A 194 4.63 13.24 -2.28
N ARG A 195 4.42 11.98 -1.88
CA ARG A 195 5.22 10.85 -2.39
C ARG A 195 5.01 10.68 -3.89
N PHE A 196 3.76 10.67 -4.32
CA PHE A 196 3.43 10.35 -5.70
C PHE A 196 3.73 11.50 -6.66
N ALA A 197 3.59 12.77 -6.27
CA ALA A 197 3.93 13.93 -7.09
C ALA A 197 5.37 13.85 -7.62
N ARG A 198 6.31 13.42 -6.77
CA ARG A 198 7.72 13.21 -7.16
C ARG A 198 7.88 12.07 -8.15
N THR A 199 7.22 10.93 -7.88
CA THR A 199 7.21 9.75 -8.75
C THR A 199 6.59 10.05 -10.10
N LEU A 200 5.49 10.82 -10.13
CA LEU A 200 4.73 11.17 -11.33
C LEU A 200 5.59 11.95 -12.32
N ARG A 201 6.26 13.04 -11.87
CA ARG A 201 7.12 13.85 -12.75
C ARG A 201 8.22 13.03 -13.41
N GLN A 202 8.81 12.09 -12.68
CA GLN A 202 9.85 11.23 -13.22
C GLN A 202 9.26 10.14 -14.14
N GLY A 203 8.17 9.51 -13.72
CA GLY A 203 7.47 8.47 -14.47
C GLY A 203 6.93 8.97 -15.81
N GLU A 204 6.34 10.16 -15.88
CA GLU A 204 5.87 10.77 -17.13
C GLU A 204 7.00 11.04 -18.11
N LYS A 205 8.15 11.52 -17.61
CA LYS A 205 9.34 11.75 -18.43
C LYS A 205 9.88 10.44 -19.03
N GLU A 206 9.95 9.39 -18.23
CA GLU A 206 10.41 8.08 -18.70
C GLU A 206 9.38 7.41 -19.62
N PHE A 207 8.09 7.52 -19.33
CA PHE A 207 7.02 7.05 -20.21
C PHE A 207 7.09 7.73 -21.58
N ALA A 208 7.32 9.05 -21.64
CA ALA A 208 7.49 9.76 -22.89
C ALA A 208 8.69 9.23 -23.71
N LYS A 209 9.78 8.85 -23.05
CA LYS A 209 10.94 8.21 -23.72
C LYS A 209 10.61 6.83 -24.24
N VAL A 210 9.91 6.00 -23.45
CA VAL A 210 9.42 4.68 -23.90
C VAL A 210 8.59 4.84 -25.16
N VAL A 211 7.60 5.74 -25.14
CA VAL A 211 6.75 6.01 -26.31
C VAL A 211 7.55 6.51 -27.51
N SER A 212 8.52 7.41 -27.32
CA SER A 212 9.36 7.88 -28.44
C SER A 212 10.23 6.78 -29.08
N ARG A 213 10.57 5.73 -28.32
CA ARG A 213 11.38 4.59 -28.79
C ARG A 213 10.54 3.54 -29.53
N LEU A 214 9.20 3.58 -29.42
CA LEU A 214 8.32 2.63 -30.08
C LEU A 214 8.35 2.75 -31.61
N GLY A 215 8.60 3.94 -32.15
CA GLY A 215 8.46 4.21 -33.58
C GLY A 215 7.03 3.90 -34.04
N ASP A 216 6.89 3.01 -35.01
CA ASP A 216 5.58 2.59 -35.55
C ASP A 216 4.86 1.52 -34.70
N LYS A 217 5.49 1.04 -33.61
CA LYS A 217 4.86 0.05 -32.72
C LYS A 217 3.75 0.70 -31.89
N THR A 218 2.64 -0.01 -31.76
CA THR A 218 1.48 0.42 -30.96
C THR A 218 1.43 -0.21 -29.57
N VAL A 219 2.39 -1.07 -29.23
CA VAL A 219 2.42 -1.85 -27.98
C VAL A 219 3.68 -1.52 -27.18
N ILE A 220 3.51 -1.02 -25.96
CA ILE A 220 4.58 -0.92 -24.96
C ILE A 220 4.91 -2.32 -24.47
N ASP A 221 6.16 -2.74 -24.61
CA ASP A 221 6.59 -4.08 -24.20
C ASP A 221 6.54 -4.25 -22.67
N GLY A 222 6.37 -5.50 -22.25
CA GLY A 222 6.22 -5.84 -20.83
C GLY A 222 7.44 -5.48 -19.99
N LEU A 223 8.64 -5.45 -20.57
CA LEU A 223 9.87 -5.10 -19.86
C LEU A 223 9.96 -3.58 -19.62
N ASP A 224 9.69 -2.75 -20.63
CA ASP A 224 9.62 -1.30 -20.47
C ASP A 224 8.50 -0.90 -19.49
N ALA A 225 7.34 -1.57 -19.55
CA ALA A 225 6.26 -1.37 -18.57
C ALA A 225 6.68 -1.80 -17.16
N PHE A 226 7.42 -2.89 -17.04
CA PHE A 226 7.97 -3.37 -15.76
C PHE A 226 9.04 -2.42 -15.20
N HIS A 227 9.90 -1.87 -16.06
CA HIS A 227 10.90 -0.86 -15.69
C HIS A 227 10.26 0.44 -15.18
N LEU A 228 9.17 0.89 -15.81
CA LEU A 228 8.38 2.03 -15.30
C LEU A 228 7.89 1.77 -13.87
N TYR A 229 7.46 0.54 -13.59
CA TYR A 229 6.99 0.13 -12.27
C TYR A 229 8.10 -0.04 -11.24
N ASP A 230 9.12 -0.87 -11.51
CA ASP A 230 10.10 -1.31 -10.51
C ASP A 230 11.14 -0.22 -10.17
N THR A 231 11.53 0.56 -11.17
CA THR A 231 12.65 1.50 -11.08
C THR A 231 12.13 2.90 -10.78
N TYR A 232 11.03 3.29 -11.44
CA TYR A 232 10.48 4.62 -11.34
C TYR A 232 9.23 4.69 -10.46
N GLY A 233 8.73 3.56 -9.95
CA GLY A 233 7.57 3.50 -9.05
C GLY A 233 6.24 3.83 -9.72
N TYR A 234 6.20 3.79 -11.06
CA TYR A 234 5.06 4.19 -11.88
C TYR A 234 4.10 3.00 -12.09
N PRO A 235 2.90 3.00 -11.48
CA PRO A 235 2.01 1.86 -11.52
C PRO A 235 1.60 1.45 -12.94
N ILE A 236 1.51 0.15 -13.21
CA ILE A 236 1.12 -0.37 -14.53
C ILE A 236 -0.25 0.17 -14.98
N GLU A 237 -1.18 0.38 -14.05
CA GLU A 237 -2.51 0.90 -14.38
C GLU A 237 -2.43 2.31 -14.96
N MET A 238 -1.46 3.11 -14.53
CA MET A 238 -1.22 4.45 -15.09
C MET A 238 -0.51 4.38 -16.43
N THR A 239 0.42 3.45 -16.60
CA THR A 239 1.05 3.16 -17.90
C THR A 239 -0.01 2.77 -18.92
N ARG A 240 -0.95 1.89 -18.55
CA ARG A 240 -2.08 1.47 -19.40
C ARG A 240 -2.99 2.65 -19.76
N GLU A 241 -3.31 3.49 -18.80
CA GLU A 241 -4.17 4.65 -19.02
C GLU A 241 -3.49 5.70 -19.93
N LEU A 242 -2.21 6.01 -19.72
CA LEU A 242 -1.45 6.89 -20.64
C LEU A 242 -1.31 6.28 -22.03
N ALA A 243 -1.07 4.98 -22.13
CA ALA A 243 -0.97 4.29 -23.41
C ALA A 243 -2.28 4.44 -24.19
N SER A 244 -3.41 4.17 -23.53
CA SER A 244 -4.74 4.28 -24.15
C SER A 244 -5.05 5.71 -24.62
N GLU A 245 -4.67 6.73 -23.85
CA GLU A 245 -4.83 8.15 -24.26
C GLU A 245 -4.05 8.51 -25.53
N LYS A 246 -3.01 7.73 -25.87
CA LYS A 246 -2.20 7.89 -27.08
C LYS A 246 -2.52 6.85 -28.16
N GLY A 247 -3.58 6.05 -28.00
CA GLY A 247 -3.93 4.98 -28.93
C GLY A 247 -2.96 3.78 -28.90
N LEU A 248 -2.21 3.63 -27.80
CA LEU A 248 -1.26 2.53 -27.57
C LEU A 248 -1.84 1.51 -26.59
N THR A 249 -1.28 0.30 -26.60
CA THR A 249 -1.56 -0.76 -25.62
C THR A 249 -0.30 -1.13 -24.85
N VAL A 250 -0.45 -1.94 -23.80
CA VAL A 250 0.67 -2.44 -22.98
C VAL A 250 0.62 -3.95 -22.99
N ASP A 251 1.77 -4.61 -23.15
CA ASP A 251 1.90 -6.05 -22.96
C ASP A 251 1.82 -6.42 -21.47
N GLU A 252 0.58 -6.54 -20.97
CA GLU A 252 0.27 -6.87 -19.58
C GLU A 252 0.77 -8.27 -19.18
N LYS A 253 0.80 -9.21 -20.15
CA LYS A 253 1.31 -10.56 -19.91
C LYS A 253 2.82 -10.53 -19.71
N GLY A 254 3.55 -9.85 -20.59
CA GLY A 254 5.00 -9.67 -20.43
C GLY A 254 5.34 -8.96 -19.12
N PHE A 255 4.58 -7.92 -18.75
CA PHE A 255 4.74 -7.28 -17.43
C PHE A 255 4.56 -8.29 -16.28
N ALA A 256 3.48 -9.08 -16.31
CA ALA A 256 3.19 -10.04 -15.26
C ALA A 256 4.28 -11.11 -15.13
N ASP A 257 4.84 -11.57 -16.26
CA ASP A 257 5.95 -12.52 -16.29
C ASP A 257 7.22 -11.92 -15.65
N HIS A 258 7.57 -10.68 -15.99
CA HIS A 258 8.70 -9.96 -15.38
C HIS A 258 8.47 -9.68 -13.89
N PHE A 259 7.25 -9.28 -13.51
CA PHE A 259 6.86 -9.05 -12.13
C PHE A 259 6.94 -10.32 -11.30
N ALA A 260 6.46 -11.46 -11.82
CA ALA A 260 6.55 -12.76 -11.17
C ALA A 260 8.01 -13.21 -11.03
N ALA A 261 8.85 -13.00 -12.04
CA ALA A 261 10.29 -13.29 -11.96
C ALA A 261 10.98 -12.45 -10.86
N HIS A 262 10.65 -11.16 -10.78
CA HIS A 262 11.16 -10.27 -9.72
C HIS A 262 10.68 -10.67 -8.33
N GLN A 263 9.42 -11.10 -8.20
CA GLN A 263 8.89 -11.66 -6.95
C GLN A 263 9.62 -12.94 -6.55
N LYS A 264 9.86 -13.87 -7.49
CA LYS A 264 10.61 -15.11 -7.24
C LYS A 264 12.04 -14.83 -6.81
N LEU A 265 12.73 -13.86 -7.41
CA LEU A 265 14.06 -13.42 -6.97
C LEU A 265 14.03 -12.86 -5.53
N SER A 266 12.97 -12.11 -5.20
CA SER A 266 12.75 -11.57 -3.84
C SER A 266 12.36 -12.66 -2.82
N GLN A 267 11.68 -13.73 -3.26
CA GLN A 267 11.24 -14.87 -2.45
C GLN A 267 12.33 -15.95 -2.31
N ALA A 268 13.20 -16.15 -3.29
CA ALA A 268 14.34 -17.08 -3.17
C ALA A 268 15.29 -16.67 -2.03
N GLY A 269 15.42 -15.36 -1.77
CA GLY A 269 16.08 -14.83 -0.57
C GLY A 269 15.23 -14.86 0.72
N ALA A 270 14.01 -15.38 0.66
CA ALA A 270 13.06 -15.52 1.77
C ALA A 270 12.75 -16.98 2.13
N GLU A 271 12.80 -17.92 1.17
CA GLU A 271 12.57 -19.36 1.40
C GLU A 271 13.76 -20.06 2.10
N GLN A 272 14.95 -19.48 2.04
CA GLN A 272 16.08 -19.90 2.88
C GLN A 272 16.00 -19.33 4.32
N ARG A 273 14.86 -18.77 4.78
CA ARG A 273 14.77 -18.17 6.12
C ARG A 273 14.31 -19.18 7.18
N PHE A 274 15.23 -19.61 8.02
CA PHE A 274 14.97 -20.30 9.29
C PHE A 274 14.36 -19.34 10.34
N LYS A 275 13.87 -19.89 11.45
CA LYS A 275 13.28 -19.13 12.59
C LYS A 275 14.18 -17.94 12.96
N GLY A 276 13.62 -16.72 13.01
CA GLY A 276 14.36 -15.49 13.31
C GLY A 276 14.93 -14.74 12.09
N GLY A 277 14.73 -15.23 10.87
CA GLY A 277 15.19 -14.55 9.64
C GLY A 277 16.59 -14.96 9.17
N LEU A 278 17.09 -16.11 9.64
CA LEU A 278 18.43 -16.65 9.39
C LEU A 278 18.51 -17.42 8.08
N ALA A 279 19.58 -17.29 7.31
CA ALA A 279 19.80 -18.05 6.08
C ALA A 279 20.32 -19.49 6.31
N ASP A 280 20.97 -19.74 7.45
CA ASP A 280 21.55 -21.03 7.84
C ASP A 280 21.73 -21.14 9.37
N HIS A 281 22.38 -22.22 9.85
CA HIS A 281 22.70 -22.48 11.26
C HIS A 281 24.20 -22.35 11.58
N SER A 282 24.99 -21.68 10.73
CA SER A 282 26.41 -21.50 10.98
C SER A 282 26.68 -20.67 12.25
N ALA A 283 27.84 -20.86 12.87
CA ALA A 283 28.29 -20.04 14.00
C ALA A 283 28.30 -18.54 13.62
N GLN A 284 28.69 -18.22 12.39
CA GLN A 284 28.69 -16.85 11.90
C GLN A 284 27.27 -16.25 11.81
N THR A 285 26.29 -17.00 11.32
CA THR A 285 24.89 -16.57 11.30
C THR A 285 24.34 -16.39 12.72
N ALA A 286 24.74 -17.23 13.69
CA ALA A 286 24.38 -17.05 15.10
C ALA A 286 25.00 -15.79 15.74
N ARG A 287 26.25 -15.45 15.38
CA ARG A 287 26.90 -14.19 15.79
C ARG A 287 26.17 -12.98 15.20
N LEU A 288 25.82 -13.00 13.91
CA LEU A 288 25.05 -11.93 13.26
C LEU A 288 23.62 -11.81 13.80
N HIS A 289 23.03 -12.92 14.24
CA HIS A 289 21.74 -12.90 14.92
C HIS A 289 21.82 -12.20 16.28
N THR A 290 22.84 -12.50 17.06
CA THR A 290 23.14 -11.81 18.31
C THR A 290 23.36 -10.31 18.07
N ALA A 291 24.09 -9.95 17.01
CA ALA A 291 24.28 -8.55 16.60
C ALA A 291 22.96 -7.86 16.22
N THR A 292 21.97 -8.61 15.71
CA THR A 292 20.65 -8.07 15.37
C THR A 292 19.87 -7.63 16.61
N HIS A 293 19.93 -8.41 17.70
CA HIS A 293 19.29 -8.05 18.97
C HIS A 293 19.96 -6.84 19.63
N LEU A 294 21.29 -6.80 19.65
CA LEU A 294 22.03 -5.62 20.12
C LEU A 294 21.71 -4.38 19.27
N LEU A 295 21.63 -4.53 17.94
CA LEU A 295 21.23 -3.42 17.06
C LEU A 295 19.81 -2.92 17.38
N GLN A 296 18.84 -3.81 17.61
CA GLN A 296 17.48 -3.44 17.96
C GLN A 296 17.43 -2.66 19.28
N ALA A 297 18.11 -3.16 20.32
CA ALA A 297 18.19 -2.48 21.60
C ALA A 297 18.87 -1.11 21.50
N ALA A 298 19.96 -1.00 20.75
CA ALA A 298 20.66 0.27 20.52
C ALA A 298 19.80 1.28 19.77
N LEU A 299 19.06 0.84 18.75
CA LEU A 299 18.13 1.70 18.02
C LEU A 299 17.01 2.23 18.93
N ARG A 300 16.44 1.39 19.80
CA ARG A 300 15.42 1.83 20.77
C ARG A 300 15.98 2.82 21.78
N ARG A 301 17.22 2.61 22.24
CA ARG A 301 17.88 3.51 23.20
C ARG A 301 18.19 4.88 22.60
N VAL A 302 18.57 4.95 21.33
CA VAL A 302 18.94 6.21 20.66
C VAL A 302 17.72 6.92 20.06
N LEU A 303 16.79 6.18 19.47
CA LEU A 303 15.68 6.72 18.69
C LEU A 303 14.31 6.68 19.40
N GLY A 304 14.21 5.95 20.52
CA GLY A 304 12.98 5.80 21.30
C GLY A 304 12.28 4.45 21.12
N ASP A 305 11.36 4.15 22.05
CA ASP A 305 10.64 2.87 22.15
C ASP A 305 9.66 2.57 21.00
N GLU A 306 9.37 3.57 20.18
CA GLU A 306 8.58 3.46 18.95
C GLU A 306 9.27 2.65 17.85
N VAL A 307 10.58 2.45 17.96
CA VAL A 307 11.33 1.56 17.06
C VAL A 307 10.86 0.12 17.29
N ALA A 308 10.22 -0.42 16.25
CA ALA A 308 9.76 -1.80 16.21
C ALA A 308 10.28 -2.49 14.95
N GLN A 309 10.86 -3.67 15.10
CA GLN A 309 11.31 -4.46 13.96
C GLN A 309 10.13 -4.81 13.03
N LYS A 310 10.36 -4.68 11.73
CA LYS A 310 9.43 -5.03 10.64
C LYS A 310 9.94 -6.15 9.75
N GLY A 311 11.24 -6.43 9.79
CA GLY A 311 11.84 -7.54 9.07
C GLY A 311 13.30 -7.72 9.45
N SER A 312 13.80 -8.95 9.36
CA SER A 312 15.22 -9.23 9.44
C SER A 312 15.60 -10.26 8.39
N ASN A 313 16.81 -10.15 7.84
CA ASN A 313 17.41 -11.16 6.99
C ASN A 313 18.91 -11.21 7.28
N ILE A 314 19.37 -12.35 7.78
CA ILE A 314 20.74 -12.58 8.22
C ILE A 314 21.32 -13.68 7.33
N THR A 315 22.49 -13.43 6.75
CA THR A 315 23.30 -14.41 6.02
C THR A 315 24.67 -14.51 6.68
N ALA A 316 25.52 -15.48 6.31
CA ALA A 316 26.88 -15.58 6.84
C ALA A 316 27.75 -14.32 6.60
N GLU A 317 27.41 -13.49 5.61
CA GLU A 317 28.18 -12.30 5.25
C GLU A 317 27.66 -11.00 5.88
N ARG A 318 26.35 -10.89 6.15
CA ARG A 318 25.71 -9.63 6.55
C ARG A 318 24.37 -9.83 7.24
N LEU A 319 23.97 -8.83 8.01
CA LEU A 319 22.60 -8.68 8.48
C LEU A 319 21.90 -7.50 7.81
N ARG A 320 20.60 -7.67 7.59
CA ARG A 320 19.66 -6.65 7.13
C ARG A 320 18.55 -6.53 8.16
N PHE A 321 18.38 -5.35 8.74
CA PHE A 321 17.39 -5.09 9.77
C PHE A 321 16.45 -3.97 9.32
N ASP A 322 15.16 -4.29 9.24
CA ASP A 322 14.09 -3.38 8.84
C ASP A 322 13.29 -3.00 10.08
N PHE A 323 13.09 -1.71 10.33
CA PHE A 323 12.41 -1.21 11.53
C PHE A 323 11.50 -0.03 11.22
N LYS A 324 10.42 0.11 12.00
CA LYS A 324 9.49 1.23 11.93
C LYS A 324 10.20 2.48 12.45
N PHE A 325 10.33 3.48 11.60
CA PHE A 325 10.79 4.81 11.97
C PHE A 325 10.40 5.83 10.90
N GLY A 326 9.82 6.96 11.32
CA GLY A 326 9.11 7.89 10.43
C GLY A 326 10.01 8.77 9.56
N ARG A 327 11.30 8.88 9.90
CA ARG A 327 12.27 9.74 9.19
C ARG A 327 13.58 9.00 8.91
N LYS A 328 14.46 9.65 8.14
CA LYS A 328 15.84 9.20 7.98
C LYS A 328 16.58 9.29 9.32
N VAL A 329 17.35 8.26 9.64
CA VAL A 329 18.26 8.27 10.79
C VAL A 329 19.44 9.18 10.45
N THR A 330 19.75 10.11 11.35
CA THR A 330 20.87 11.05 11.15
C THR A 330 22.21 10.32 11.24
N LYS A 331 23.28 10.93 10.73
CA LYS A 331 24.60 10.31 10.77
C LYS A 331 25.10 10.17 12.21
N GLU A 332 24.75 11.14 13.04
CA GLU A 332 25.09 11.23 14.45
C GLU A 332 24.39 10.12 15.23
N GLU A 333 23.08 9.91 15.01
CA GLU A 333 22.33 8.79 15.60
C GLU A 333 22.88 7.43 15.15
N LEU A 334 23.21 7.27 13.87
CA LEU A 334 23.83 6.02 13.38
C LEU A 334 25.18 5.76 14.03
N ALA A 335 25.99 6.80 14.23
CA ALA A 335 27.28 6.69 14.92
C ALA A 335 27.08 6.29 16.39
N GLN A 336 26.09 6.86 17.07
CA GLN A 336 25.74 6.49 18.45
C GLN A 336 25.26 5.04 18.57
N VAL A 337 24.36 4.61 17.67
CA VAL A 337 23.88 3.22 17.61
C VAL A 337 25.06 2.26 17.40
N GLN A 338 25.94 2.53 16.44
CA GLN A 338 27.11 1.70 16.20
C GLN A 338 28.07 1.68 17.40
N ALA A 339 28.28 2.82 18.06
CA ALA A 339 29.14 2.91 19.24
C ALA A 339 28.60 2.07 20.39
N LEU A 340 27.31 2.17 20.69
CA LEU A 340 26.65 1.36 21.73
C LEU A 340 26.79 -0.14 21.46
N VAL A 341 26.52 -0.59 20.23
CA VAL A 341 26.65 -2.02 19.91
C VAL A 341 28.09 -2.50 20.11
N ASN A 342 29.09 -1.71 19.69
CA ASN A 342 30.50 -2.07 19.92
C ASN A 342 30.91 -2.03 21.40
N GLU A 343 30.35 -1.10 22.18
CA GLU A 343 30.54 -1.06 23.64
C GLU A 343 30.01 -2.35 24.28
N TRP A 344 28.82 -2.81 23.89
CA TRP A 344 28.22 -4.03 24.42
C TRP A 344 28.91 -5.31 23.94
N ILE A 345 29.52 -5.28 22.74
CA ILE A 345 30.43 -6.34 22.27
C ILE A 345 31.68 -6.37 23.15
N ALA A 346 32.29 -5.22 23.43
CA ALA A 346 33.50 -5.11 24.24
C ALA A 346 33.28 -5.47 25.73
N ALA A 347 32.05 -5.29 26.24
CA ALA A 347 31.66 -5.70 27.58
C ALA A 347 31.63 -7.23 27.76
N ASP A 348 31.60 -7.98 26.65
CA ASP A 348 31.71 -9.43 26.61
C ASP A 348 30.78 -10.20 27.56
N VAL A 349 29.50 -9.83 27.54
CA VAL A 349 28.50 -10.41 28.45
C VAL A 349 27.99 -11.76 27.93
N PRO A 350 27.66 -12.71 28.81
CA PRO A 350 27.10 -14.00 28.40
C PRO A 350 25.70 -13.81 27.78
N VAL A 351 25.40 -14.61 26.76
CA VAL A 351 24.06 -14.74 26.17
C VAL A 351 23.34 -15.90 26.85
N VAL A 352 22.40 -15.58 27.74
CA VAL A 352 21.71 -16.56 28.58
C VAL A 352 20.33 -16.87 28.00
N MET A 353 20.06 -18.16 27.75
CA MET A 353 18.75 -18.65 27.31
C MET A 353 17.98 -19.21 28.50
N THR A 354 16.73 -18.81 28.64
CA THR A 354 15.78 -19.36 29.62
C THR A 354 14.48 -19.73 28.92
N GLU A 355 13.81 -20.79 29.39
CA GLU A 355 12.47 -21.16 28.95
C GLU A 355 11.45 -20.60 29.94
N THR A 356 10.47 -19.85 29.45
CA THR A 356 9.48 -19.14 30.27
C THR A 356 8.16 -18.98 29.51
N THR A 357 7.13 -18.41 30.12
CA THR A 357 5.88 -18.06 29.43
C THR A 357 5.97 -16.66 28.81
N VAL A 358 5.14 -16.37 27.81
CA VAL A 358 5.09 -15.03 27.18
C VAL A 358 4.75 -13.94 28.21
N GLU A 359 3.84 -14.24 29.14
CA GLU A 359 3.41 -13.32 30.19
C GLU A 359 4.55 -13.00 31.16
N ALA A 360 5.28 -14.02 31.62
CA ALA A 360 6.43 -13.83 32.51
C ALA A 360 7.58 -13.08 31.81
N ALA A 361 7.87 -13.42 30.56
CA ALA A 361 8.87 -12.71 29.77
C ALA A 361 8.52 -11.22 29.60
N LYS A 362 7.25 -10.89 29.31
CA LYS A 362 6.79 -9.49 29.21
C LYS A 362 6.88 -8.76 30.55
N ALA A 363 6.53 -9.41 31.65
CA ALA A 363 6.65 -8.84 33.00
C ALA A 363 8.11 -8.50 33.35
N GLU A 364 9.07 -9.25 32.79
CA GLU A 364 10.50 -9.01 32.90
C GLU A 364 11.08 -7.98 31.90
N GLY A 365 10.22 -7.36 31.09
CA GLY A 365 10.61 -6.35 30.10
C GLY A 365 11.14 -6.92 28.78
N ALA A 366 10.93 -8.21 28.50
CA ALA A 366 11.38 -8.82 27.25
C ALA A 366 10.58 -8.31 26.04
N ILE A 367 11.28 -8.05 24.93
CA ILE A 367 10.64 -7.64 23.68
C ILE A 367 10.32 -8.89 22.85
N GLY A 368 9.07 -9.00 22.37
CA GLY A 368 8.60 -10.08 21.50
C GLY A 368 8.00 -9.53 20.21
N LEU A 369 8.29 -10.18 19.08
CA LEU A 369 7.89 -9.70 17.74
C LEU A 369 6.57 -10.30 17.21
N PHE A 370 6.18 -11.48 17.67
CA PHE A 370 5.10 -12.27 17.05
C PHE A 370 4.22 -12.97 18.09
N GLU A 371 3.40 -12.21 18.81
CA GLU A 371 2.55 -12.70 19.89
C GLU A 371 1.60 -13.84 19.47
N SER A 372 1.16 -13.86 18.21
CA SER A 372 0.24 -14.85 17.65
C SER A 372 0.88 -16.18 17.22
N LYS A 373 2.20 -16.36 17.38
CA LYS A 373 2.95 -17.56 16.94
C LYS A 373 3.65 -18.33 18.07
N TYR A 374 3.50 -17.91 19.32
CA TYR A 374 4.16 -18.54 20.46
C TYR A 374 3.32 -19.71 21.01
N GLY A 375 3.98 -20.81 21.39
CA GLY A 375 3.38 -21.89 22.18
C GLY A 375 3.32 -21.53 23.67
N GLU A 376 2.92 -22.47 24.53
CA GLU A 376 2.82 -22.26 25.99
C GLU A 376 4.14 -21.85 26.65
N LEU A 377 5.27 -22.35 26.14
CA LEU A 377 6.62 -21.98 26.55
C LEU A 377 7.39 -21.34 25.39
N VAL A 378 8.15 -20.29 25.70
CA VAL A 378 9.02 -19.57 24.78
C VAL A 378 10.44 -19.50 25.31
N ARG A 379 11.40 -19.38 24.38
CA ARG A 379 12.80 -19.13 24.71
C ARG A 379 13.04 -17.62 24.79
N MET A 380 13.57 -17.18 25.92
CA MET A 380 13.99 -15.81 26.16
C MET A 380 15.51 -15.76 26.26
N TYR A 381 16.11 -14.90 25.45
CA TYR A 381 17.55 -14.66 25.44
C TYR A 381 17.85 -13.32 26.11
N THR A 382 18.79 -13.32 27.05
CA THR A 382 19.23 -12.14 27.80
C THR A 382 20.73 -11.91 27.55
N MET A 383 21.09 -10.69 27.19
CA MET A 383 22.46 -10.24 26.90
C MET A 383 22.81 -9.11 27.87
N GLY A 384 23.15 -9.48 29.10
CA GLY A 384 23.35 -8.53 30.20
C GLY A 384 22.12 -7.63 30.42
N GLU A 385 22.37 -6.35 30.67
CA GLU A 385 21.33 -5.32 30.79
C GLU A 385 20.93 -4.69 29.44
N TYR A 386 21.53 -5.15 28.33
CA TYR A 386 21.46 -4.47 27.04
C TYR A 386 20.29 -4.91 26.18
N SER A 387 20.03 -6.23 26.12
CA SER A 387 18.92 -6.79 25.34
C SER A 387 18.31 -7.99 26.07
N LYS A 388 16.98 -8.07 26.06
CA LYS A 388 16.19 -9.20 26.54
C LYS A 388 15.04 -9.42 25.57
N GLU A 389 15.05 -10.54 24.85
CA GLU A 389 14.13 -10.77 23.73
C GLU A 389 13.65 -12.21 23.64
N ILE A 390 12.39 -12.39 23.24
CA ILE A 390 11.82 -13.71 22.94
C ILE A 390 12.22 -14.10 21.53
N CYS A 391 13.08 -15.11 21.40
CA CYS A 391 13.64 -15.53 20.11
C CYS A 391 13.81 -17.05 20.02
N GLY A 392 13.71 -17.59 18.80
CA GLY A 392 13.79 -19.04 18.53
C GLY A 392 14.93 -19.47 17.62
N GLY A 393 15.83 -18.55 17.24
CA GLY A 393 17.03 -18.85 16.44
C GLY A 393 18.29 -19.03 17.30
N PRO A 394 19.38 -19.62 16.77
CA PRO A 394 20.68 -19.72 17.46
C PRO A 394 21.35 -18.37 17.72
N HIS A 395 22.13 -18.28 18.79
CA HIS A 395 22.91 -17.10 19.18
C HIS A 395 24.36 -17.48 19.47
N ALA A 396 25.24 -16.48 19.50
CA ALA A 396 26.59 -16.62 20.06
C ALA A 396 26.49 -16.87 21.57
N SER A 397 27.55 -17.41 22.17
CA SER A 397 27.56 -17.74 23.61
C SER A 397 27.77 -16.51 24.48
N HIS A 398 28.49 -15.51 23.96
CA HIS A 398 28.76 -14.23 24.61
C HIS A 398 28.94 -13.12 23.55
N THR A 399 28.75 -11.85 23.93
CA THR A 399 28.73 -10.74 22.97
C THR A 399 30.09 -10.46 22.34
N GLY A 400 31.21 -10.82 22.99
CA GLY A 400 32.56 -10.64 22.46
C GLY A 400 32.88 -11.51 21.24
N GLU A 401 32.15 -12.61 21.02
CA GLU A 401 32.31 -13.44 19.81
C GLU A 401 32.06 -12.67 18.50
N LEU A 402 31.36 -11.53 18.56
CA LEU A 402 31.06 -10.70 17.40
C LEU A 402 32.30 -9.92 16.91
N VAL A 403 33.31 -9.73 17.78
CA VAL A 403 34.55 -8.98 17.55
C VAL A 403 34.36 -7.47 17.33
N SER A 404 33.54 -7.10 16.34
CA SER A 404 33.15 -5.71 16.08
C SER A 404 31.83 -5.67 15.30
N PHE A 405 31.20 -4.51 15.25
CA PHE A 405 29.98 -4.25 14.50
C PHE A 405 30.11 -2.98 13.66
N LYS A 406 29.72 -3.07 12.38
CA LYS A 406 29.78 -1.95 11.45
C LYS A 406 28.51 -1.81 10.62
N ILE A 407 27.89 -0.64 10.70
CA ILE A 407 26.78 -0.25 9.83
C ILE A 407 27.37 0.10 8.46
N GLN A 408 26.96 -0.62 7.42
CA GLN A 408 27.38 -0.35 6.04
C GLN A 408 26.53 0.75 5.40
N LYS A 409 25.21 0.67 5.60
CA LYS A 409 24.28 1.67 5.08
C LYS A 409 22.95 1.66 5.80
N GLU A 410 22.27 2.80 5.70
CA GLU A 410 20.90 3.02 6.12
C GLU A 410 20.09 3.57 4.93
N GLU A 411 18.92 2.99 4.66
CA GLU A 411 18.07 3.38 3.53
C GLU A 411 16.57 3.23 3.84
N SER A 412 15.73 3.91 3.06
CA SER A 412 14.28 3.70 3.14
C SER A 412 13.92 2.35 2.56
N SER A 413 13.18 1.51 3.29
CA SER A 413 12.65 0.24 2.74
C SER A 413 11.26 0.42 2.16
N SER A 414 10.38 1.10 2.88
CA SER A 414 9.01 1.41 2.49
C SER A 414 8.48 2.56 3.35
N ALA A 415 7.22 2.96 3.17
CA ALA A 415 6.61 4.01 3.97
C ALA A 415 6.71 3.72 5.48
N GLY A 416 7.35 4.62 6.24
CA GLY A 416 7.52 4.49 7.68
C GLY A 416 8.45 3.35 8.13
N VAL A 417 9.21 2.74 7.20
CA VAL A 417 10.15 1.65 7.47
C VAL A 417 11.53 1.98 6.94
N ARG A 418 12.51 1.94 7.83
CA ARG A 418 13.94 2.14 7.55
C ARG A 418 14.67 0.80 7.57
N ARG A 419 15.78 0.71 6.85
CA ARG A 419 16.59 -0.50 6.70
C ARG A 419 18.04 -0.19 7.00
N ILE A 420 18.64 -0.96 7.89
CA ILE A 420 20.08 -0.99 8.14
C ILE A 420 20.66 -2.26 7.54
N LYS A 421 21.80 -2.14 6.85
CA LYS A 421 22.68 -3.27 6.54
C LYS A 421 23.95 -3.14 7.35
N ALA A 422 24.37 -4.22 8.02
CA ALA A 422 25.55 -4.23 8.87
C ALA A 422 26.30 -5.56 8.77
N VAL A 423 27.54 -5.54 9.23
CA VAL A 423 28.45 -6.69 9.27
C VAL A 423 29.14 -6.76 10.64
N ILE A 424 29.66 -7.93 10.97
CA ILE A 424 30.50 -8.15 12.16
C ILE A 424 31.93 -8.51 11.78
N GLY A 425 32.87 -8.32 12.70
CA GLY A 425 34.31 -8.53 12.48
C GLY A 425 34.80 -9.97 12.65
N ALA A 426 33.94 -10.91 13.04
CA ALA A 426 34.32 -12.30 13.19
C ALA A 426 34.62 -12.95 11.83
N ASP A 427 35.74 -13.67 11.71
CA ASP A 427 36.16 -14.36 10.48
C ASP A 427 35.08 -15.37 10.06
N PRO A 428 34.58 -15.30 8.81
CA PRO A 428 33.60 -16.28 8.29
C PRO A 428 34.07 -17.74 8.35
N ASN A 429 35.38 -17.97 8.51
CA ASN A 429 36.02 -19.29 8.51
C ASN A 429 36.64 -19.71 9.86
N ALA A 430 36.46 -18.94 10.94
CA ALA A 430 37.05 -19.23 12.26
C ALA A 430 36.14 -20.02 13.21
#